data_AF-A0A7X8HIH7-F1
#
_entry.id   AF-A0A7X8HIH7-F1
#
_cell.length_a   1.000
_cell.length_b   1.000
_cell.length_c   1.000
_cell.angle_alpha   90.00
_cell.angle_beta   90.00
_cell.angle_gamma   90.00
#
_symmetry.space_group_name_H-M   'P 1'
#
loop_
_entity.id
_entity.type
_entity.pdbx_description
1 polymer ?
#
loop_
_entity_poly.entity_id
_entity_poly.type
_entity_poly.pdbx_seq_one_letter_code
_entity_poly.pdbx_strand_id
1 'polypeptide(L)'
;WTLDISPTMFIEIFKQDVSVRHFFLGMAKAPIFAFLIAVIGCLEGFKVTGSAQSVGERTTAAVVHSIFIVILLDALAALFYMEMGW
;
A
#
# COMPACT_ATOMS: atom_id res chain seq x y z
N TRP A 1 26.62 11.09 16.07
CA TRP A 1 26.24 12.17 17.00
C TRP A 1 26.12 13.50 16.24
N THR A 2 25.32 13.55 15.17
CA THR A 2 25.21 14.73 14.29
C THR A 2 23.94 15.54 14.53
N LEU A 3 23.09 15.12 15.47
CA LEU A 3 21.95 15.89 15.96
C LEU A 3 21.89 15.67 17.48
N ASP A 4 22.10 16.71 18.28
CA ASP A 4 22.01 16.73 19.75
C ASP A 4 20.56 16.56 20.25
N ILE A 5 19.77 15.67 19.62
CA ILE A 5 18.42 15.33 20.06
C ILE A 5 18.53 14.16 21.02
N SER A 6 18.15 14.40 22.27
CA SER A 6 18.04 13.33 23.24
C SER A 6 16.96 12.33 22.80
N PRO A 7 17.14 11.02 23.00
CA PRO A 7 16.12 10.01 22.68
C PRO A 7 14.76 10.30 23.35
N THR A 8 14.80 10.95 24.52
CA THR A 8 13.60 11.41 25.24
C THR A 8 12.86 12.51 24.48
N MET A 9 13.56 13.52 23.94
CA MET A 9 12.95 14.59 23.16
C MET A 9 12.32 14.07 21.85
N PHE A 10 12.96 13.09 21.20
CA PHE A 10 12.40 12.45 20.00
C PHE A 10 11.09 11.71 20.29
N ILE A 11 11.02 10.94 21.37
CA ILE A 11 9.81 10.19 21.78
C ILE A 11 8.67 11.16 22.12
N GLU A 12 8.98 12.30 22.77
CA GLU A 12 8.01 13.31 23.14
C GLU A 12 7.34 13.93 21.90
N ILE A 13 8.16 14.40 20.93
CA ILE A 13 7.68 14.96 19.66
C ILE A 13 6.90 13.92 18.87
N PHE A 14 7.41 12.69 18.79
CA PHE A 14 6.73 11.60 18.09
C PHE A 14 5.34 11.31 18.66
N LYS A 15 5.18 11.26 19.99
CA LYS A 15 3.87 11.05 20.62
C LYS A 15 2.92 12.23 20.45
N GLN A 16 3.47 13.44 20.33
CA GLN A 16 2.70 14.66 20.19
C GLN A 16 2.19 14.84 18.75
N ASP A 17 3.01 14.54 17.74
CA ASP A 17 2.68 14.74 16.33
C ASP A 17 2.11 13.49 15.63
N VAL A 18 2.49 12.28 16.04
CA VAL A 18 1.99 11.04 15.44
C VAL A 18 0.79 10.53 16.23
N SER A 19 -0.40 10.95 15.80
CA SER A 19 -1.65 10.40 16.32
C SER A 19 -1.75 8.90 15.99
N VAL A 20 -2.23 8.10 16.96
CA VAL A 20 -2.55 6.67 16.79
C VAL A 20 -3.49 6.44 15.59
N ARG A 21 -4.23 7.47 15.18
CA ARG A 21 -5.06 7.48 13.99
C ARG A 21 -4.30 7.15 12.70
N HIS A 22 -3.08 7.64 12.48
CA HIS A 22 -2.31 7.32 11.28
C HIS A 22 -2.00 5.82 11.18
N PHE A 23 -1.75 5.18 12.33
CA PHE A 23 -1.57 3.74 12.41
C PHE A 23 -2.84 2.98 12.00
N PHE A 24 -3.99 3.38 12.54
CA PHE A 24 -5.27 2.76 12.18
C PHE A 24 -5.66 2.97 10.71
N LEU A 25 -5.35 4.13 10.12
CA LEU A 25 -5.56 4.38 8.70
C LEU A 25 -4.73 3.44 7.81
N GLY A 26 -3.45 3.27 8.11
CA GLY A 26 -2.59 2.33 7.38
C GLY A 26 -3.08 0.88 7.53
N MET A 27 -3.43 0.49 8.76
CA MET A 27 -3.99 -0.83 9.06
C MET A 27 -5.31 -1.10 8.33
N ALA A 28 -6.16 -0.08 8.13
CA ALA A 28 -7.41 -0.24 7.38
C ALA A 28 -7.19 -0.42 5.87
N LYS A 29 -6.17 0.22 5.29
CA LYS A 29 -5.81 0.07 3.87
C LYS A 29 -5.19 -1.28 3.55
N ALA A 30 -4.38 -1.81 4.45
CA ALA A 30 -3.63 -3.05 4.27
C ALA A 30 -4.49 -4.26 3.79
N PRO A 31 -5.62 -4.62 4.43
CA PRO A 31 -6.45 -5.73 3.98
C PRO A 31 -7.10 -5.47 2.61
N ILE A 32 -7.42 -4.22 2.28
CA ILE A 32 -8.00 -3.84 0.98
C ILE A 32 -6.98 -4.08 -0.13
N PHE A 33 -5.74 -3.63 0.06
CA PHE A 33 -4.66 -3.85 -0.90
C PHE A 33 -4.32 -5.33 -1.04
N ALA A 34 -4.24 -6.07 0.06
CA ALA A 34 -3.99 -7.50 0.03
C ALA A 34 -5.07 -8.26 -0.76
N PHE A 35 -6.35 -7.91 -0.55
CA PHE A 35 -7.47 -8.49 -1.29
C PHE A 35 -7.36 -8.21 -2.79
N LEU A 36 -7.06 -6.97 -3.18
CA LEU A 36 -6.94 -6.59 -4.60
C LEU A 36 -5.79 -7.30 -5.30
N ILE A 37 -4.62 -7.37 -4.67
CA ILE A 37 -3.45 -8.08 -5.21
C ILE A 37 -3.79 -9.57 -5.41
N ALA A 38 -4.46 -10.20 -4.43
CA ALA A 38 -4.88 -11.60 -4.55
C ALA A 38 -5.86 -11.81 -5.71
N VAL A 39 -6.89 -10.96 -5.83
CA VAL A 39 -7.88 -11.06 -6.92
C VAL A 39 -7.25 -10.84 -8.29
N ILE A 40 -6.40 -9.82 -8.44
CA ILE A 40 -5.72 -9.53 -9.72
C ILE A 40 -4.78 -10.68 -10.11
N GLY A 41 -4.05 -11.23 -9.14
CA GLY A 41 -3.20 -12.40 -9.32
C GLY A 41 -3.98 -13.63 -9.78
N CYS A 42 -5.10 -13.94 -9.12
CA CYS A 42 -5.96 -15.06 -9.54
C CYS A 42 -6.56 -14.84 -10.93
N LEU A 43 -6.98 -13.60 -11.23
CA LEU A 43 -7.61 -13.25 -12.51
C LEU A 43 -6.65 -13.38 -13.69
N GLU A 44 -5.39 -12.93 -13.56
CA GLU A 44 -4.39 -13.16 -14.61
C GLU A 44 -3.94 -14.63 -14.68
N GLY A 45 -3.93 -15.33 -13.54
CA GLY A 45 -3.70 -16.79 -13.49
C GLY A 45 -4.74 -17.58 -14.30
N PHE A 46 -6.01 -17.19 -14.24
CA PHE A 46 -7.07 -17.83 -15.04
C PHE A 46 -6.98 -17.53 -16.55
N LYS A 47 -6.21 -16.52 -16.97
CA LYS A 47 -6.01 -16.14 -18.38
C LYS A 47 -4.78 -16.79 -19.03
N VAL A 48 -4.07 -17.64 -18.28
CA VAL A 48 -2.92 -18.39 -18.80
C VAL A 48 -3.39 -19.38 -19.87
N THR A 49 -2.75 -19.33 -21.04
CA THR A 49 -2.90 -20.36 -22.07
C THR A 49 -1.79 -21.40 -21.89
N GLY A 50 -1.99 -22.64 -22.39
CA GLY A 50 -1.21 -23.84 -22.03
C GLY A 50 0.29 -23.86 -22.36
N SER A 51 0.95 -22.72 -22.55
CA SER A 51 2.39 -22.59 -22.73
C SER A 51 3.06 -21.95 -21.50
N ALA A 52 4.28 -22.38 -21.19
CA ALA A 52 5.09 -21.76 -20.13
C ALA A 52 5.37 -20.27 -20.40
N GLN A 53 5.45 -19.87 -21.67
CA GLN A 53 5.61 -18.47 -22.05
C GLN A 53 4.39 -17.63 -21.64
N SER A 54 3.16 -18.13 -21.87
CA SER A 54 1.96 -17.43 -21.44
C SER A 54 1.89 -17.23 -19.92
N VAL A 55 2.40 -18.19 -19.13
CA VAL A 55 2.48 -18.06 -17.66
C VAL A 55 3.33 -16.85 -17.28
N GLY A 56 4.52 -16.71 -17.89
CA GLY A 56 5.43 -15.60 -17.62
C GLY A 56 4.85 -14.24 -18.03
N GLU A 57 4.22 -14.18 -19.21
CA GLU A 57 3.54 -12.97 -19.71
C GLU A 57 2.41 -12.54 -18.78
N ARG A 58 1.54 -13.47 -18.37
CA ARG A 58 0.42 -13.19 -17.45
C ARG A 58 0.88 -12.84 -16.05
N THR A 59 1.95 -13.47 -15.55
CA THR A 59 2.52 -13.14 -14.22
C THR A 59 3.07 -11.72 -14.19
N THR A 60 3.78 -11.30 -15.24
CA THR A 60 4.30 -9.93 -15.34
C THR A 60 3.16 -8.92 -15.45
N ALA A 61 2.14 -9.21 -16.25
CA ALA A 61 0.94 -8.38 -16.35
C ALA A 61 0.20 -8.27 -15.00
N ALA A 62 0.10 -9.36 -14.24
CA ALA A 62 -0.51 -9.38 -12.91
C ALA A 62 0.17 -8.40 -11.94
N VAL A 63 1.51 -8.38 -11.92
CA VAL A 63 2.28 -7.47 -11.06
C VAL A 63 2.06 -6.02 -11.46
N VAL A 64 2.13 -5.70 -12.76
CA VAL A 64 1.92 -4.33 -13.26
C VAL A 64 0.50 -3.84 -12.94
N HIS A 65 -0.52 -4.66 -13.21
CA HIS A 65 -1.91 -4.31 -12.90
C HIS A 65 -2.15 -4.13 -11.39
N SER A 66 -1.55 -5.00 -10.56
CA SER A 66 -1.66 -4.91 -9.11
C SER A 66 -1.05 -3.61 -8.57
N ILE A 67 0.19 -3.30 -8.96
CA ILE A 67 0.89 -2.09 -8.53
C ILE A 67 0.14 -0.83 -8.98
N PHE A 68 -0.34 -0.81 -10.23
CA PHE A 68 -1.09 0.34 -10.75
C PHE A 68 -2.37 0.62 -9.95
N ILE A 69 -3.19 -0.41 -9.69
CA ILE A 69 -4.42 -0.27 -8.91
C ILE A 69 -4.12 0.17 -7.46
N VAL A 70 -3.08 -0.40 -6.84
CA VAL A 70 -2.70 -0.04 -5.46
C VAL A 70 -2.25 1.42 -5.37
N ILE A 71 -1.40 1.89 -6.28
CA ILE A 71 -0.94 3.29 -6.32
C ILE A 71 -2.14 4.23 -6.53
N LEU A 72 -3.03 3.90 -7.47
CA LEU A 72 -4.21 4.70 -7.75
C LEU A 72 -5.11 4.83 -6.52
N LEU A 73 -5.41 3.70 -5.86
CA LEU A 73 -6.25 3.70 -4.65
C LEU A 73 -5.59 4.40 -3.48
N ASP A 74 -4.27 4.26 -3.31
CA ASP A 74 -3.57 4.96 -2.25
C ASP A 74 -3.60 6.49 -2.46
N ALA A 75 -3.39 6.95 -3.69
CA ALA A 75 -3.50 8.37 -4.05
C ALA A 75 -4.92 8.90 -3.80
N LEU A 76 -5.96 8.16 -4.20
CA LEU A 76 -7.35 8.52 -3.93
C LEU A 76 -7.63 8.59 -2.43
N ALA A 77 -7.15 7.60 -1.67
CA ALA A 77 -7.32 7.60 -0.23
C ALA A 77 -6.58 8.79 0.42
N ALA A 78 -5.37 9.12 -0.04
CA ALA A 78 -4.61 10.28 0.44
C ALA A 78 -5.36 11.61 0.19
N LEU A 79 -5.90 11.80 -1.01
CA LEU A 79 -6.72 12.97 -1.33
C LEU A 79 -7.97 13.05 -0.44
N PHE A 80 -8.63 11.92 -0.21
CA PHE A 80 -9.79 11.85 0.66
C PHE A 80 -9.48 12.22 2.12
N TYR A 81 -8.37 11.74 2.67
CA TYR A 81 -7.96 12.11 4.03
C TYR A 81 -7.61 13.59 4.13
N MET A 82 -6.92 14.14 3.12
CA MET A 82 -6.59 15.56 3.06
C MET A 82 -7.85 16.44 3.05
N GLU A 83 -8.87 16.08 2.27
CA GLU A 83 -10.16 16.80 2.24
C GLU A 83 -10.96 16.68 3.55
N MET A 84 -10.88 15.54 4.24
CA MET A 84 -11.48 15.37 5.56
C MET A 84 -10.75 16.13 6.69
N GLY A 85 -9.65 16.84 6.37
CA GLY A 85 -8.84 17.58 7.35
C GLY A 85 -8.04 16.68 8.28
N TRP A 86 -7.64 15.50 7.80
CA TRP A 86 -6.76 14.57 8.51
C TRP A 86 -5.29 14.78 8.15
#